data_AF-A0A4Q3Y3X5-F1
#
_entry.id   AF-A0A4Q3Y3X5-F1
#
_cell.length_a   1.000
_cell.length_b   1.000
_cell.length_c   1.000
_cell.angle_alpha   90.00
_cell.angle_beta   90.00
_cell.angle_gamma   90.00
#
_symmetry.space_group_name_H-M   'P 1'
#
loop_
_entity.id
_entity.type
_entity.pdbx_description
1 polymer ?
#
loop_
_entity_poly.entity_id
_entity_poly.type
_entity_poly.pdbx_seq_one_letter_code
_entity_poly.pdbx_strand_id
1 'polypeptide(L)'
;MSSGKNIVIPVKTPPAADTLPRDAPDAEVYAIFQDLRHLMHSTKANDNDKLDILISALIDRGINSGPRIVGAAVRLDFDGAHAGIRLSHGIGRRWMRDADRTYHNLL
;
A
#
# COMPACT_ATOMS: atom_id res chain seq x y z
N MET A 1 -3.13 -38.19 -21.92
CA MET A 1 -4.03 -37.04 -22.06
C MET A 1 -4.33 -36.51 -20.66
N SER A 2 -3.54 -35.55 -20.17
CA SER A 2 -3.68 -35.01 -18.81
C SER A 2 -4.60 -33.79 -18.83
N SER A 3 -5.77 -33.92 -18.23
CA SER A 3 -6.73 -32.83 -18.04
C SER A 3 -6.32 -32.02 -16.81
N GLY A 4 -5.78 -30.82 -17.03
CA GLY A 4 -5.49 -29.86 -15.97
C GLY A 4 -6.78 -29.40 -15.31
N LYS A 5 -6.91 -29.64 -14.00
CA LYS A 5 -8.02 -29.13 -13.19
C LYS A 5 -7.85 -27.62 -13.03
N ASN A 6 -8.77 -26.87 -13.61
CA ASN A 6 -8.86 -25.42 -13.46
C ASN A 6 -9.39 -25.13 -12.03
N ILE A 7 -8.51 -24.75 -11.12
CA ILE A 7 -8.91 -24.36 -9.75
C ILE A 7 -9.36 -22.91 -9.82
N VAL A 8 -10.69 -22.72 -9.87
CA VAL A 8 -11.31 -21.41 -9.69
C VAL A 8 -11.21 -21.07 -8.20
N ILE A 9 -10.22 -20.26 -7.84
CA ILE A 9 -10.14 -19.67 -6.50
C ILE A 9 -11.24 -18.61 -6.44
N PRO A 10 -12.22 -18.70 -5.52
CA PRO A 10 -13.17 -17.62 -5.33
C PRO A 10 -12.41 -16.41 -4.80
N VAL A 11 -12.22 -15.41 -5.66
CA VAL A 11 -11.73 -14.09 -5.26
C VAL A 11 -12.80 -13.52 -4.34
N LYS A 12 -12.52 -13.54 -3.03
CA LYS A 12 -13.28 -12.77 -2.04
C LYS A 12 -13.26 -11.34 -2.53
N THR A 13 -14.41 -10.83 -2.96
CA THR A 13 -14.57 -9.44 -3.39
C THR A 13 -13.96 -8.56 -2.30
N PRO A 14 -12.89 -7.80 -2.60
CA PRO A 14 -12.36 -6.87 -1.62
C PRO A 14 -13.48 -5.88 -1.27
N PRO A 15 -13.61 -5.49 0.02
CA PRO A 15 -14.55 -4.45 0.40
C PRO A 15 -14.29 -3.21 -0.46
N ALA A 16 -15.37 -2.58 -0.90
CA ALA A 16 -15.43 -1.55 -1.91
C ALA A 16 -14.20 -0.63 -1.90
N ALA A 17 -13.56 -0.55 -3.07
CA ALA A 17 -12.47 0.35 -3.37
C ALA A 17 -12.94 1.81 -3.28
N ASP A 18 -12.89 2.38 -2.09
CA ASP A 18 -12.85 3.81 -1.82
C ASP A 18 -11.80 3.99 -0.73
N THR A 19 -10.53 4.14 -1.13
CA THR A 19 -9.92 5.46 -1.37
C THR A 19 -10.25 6.39 -0.21
N LEU A 20 -9.25 6.83 0.58
CA LEU A 20 -9.48 7.92 1.55
C LEU A 20 -10.36 8.97 0.84
N PRO A 21 -11.62 9.17 1.28
CA PRO A 21 -12.53 10.06 0.61
C PRO A 21 -11.85 11.41 0.48
N ARG A 22 -11.95 12.06 -0.69
CA ARG A 22 -11.37 13.40 -0.86
C ARG A 22 -11.95 14.39 0.17
N ASP A 23 -13.13 14.07 0.68
CA ASP A 23 -13.90 14.81 1.68
C ASP A 23 -13.98 14.07 3.03
N ALA A 24 -13.07 13.11 3.30
CA ALA A 24 -13.04 12.42 4.58
C ALA A 24 -12.79 13.45 5.70
N PRO A 25 -13.50 13.38 6.83
CA PRO A 25 -13.24 14.26 7.95
C PRO A 25 -11.76 14.17 8.33
N ASP A 26 -11.10 15.31 8.54
CA ASP A 26 -9.67 15.36 8.89
C ASP A 26 -9.32 14.42 10.05
N ALA A 27 -10.27 14.16 10.95
CA ALA A 27 -10.16 13.23 12.07
C ALA A 27 -9.96 11.76 11.65
N GLU A 28 -10.64 11.27 10.61
CA GLU A 28 -10.51 9.89 10.12
C GLU A 28 -9.16 9.68 9.43
N VAL A 29 -8.76 10.66 8.61
CA VAL A 29 -7.44 10.68 7.97
C VAL A 29 -6.35 10.70 9.05
N TYR A 30 -6.51 11.54 10.06
CA TYR A 30 -5.58 11.63 11.19
C TYR A 30 -5.46 10.32 11.96
N ALA A 31 -6.58 9.64 12.25
CA ALA A 31 -6.57 8.33 12.91
C ALA A 31 -5.78 7.28 12.11
N ILE A 32 -5.99 7.22 10.79
CA ILE A 32 -5.25 6.32 9.90
C ILE A 32 -3.73 6.58 9.96
N PHE A 33 -3.32 7.84 9.92
CA PHE A 33 -1.89 8.20 10.02
C PHE A 33 -1.31 7.92 11.40
N GLN A 34 -2.07 8.09 12.49
CA GLN A 34 -1.61 7.70 13.82
C GLN A 34 -1.41 6.20 13.96
N ASP A 35 -2.34 5.39 13.43
CA ASP A 35 -2.19 3.94 13.42
C ASP A 35 -0.96 3.49 12.62
N LEU A 36 -0.70 4.13 11.47
CA LEU A 36 0.51 3.87 10.68
C LEU A 36 1.77 4.25 11.45
N ARG A 37 1.76 5.41 12.11
CA ARG A 37 2.90 5.85 12.94
C ARG A 37 3.16 4.86 14.06
N HIS A 38 2.12 4.42 14.78
CA HIS A 38 2.25 3.39 15.81
C HIS A 38 2.83 2.09 15.26
N LEU A 39 2.33 1.60 14.12
CA LEU A 39 2.85 0.41 13.45
C LEU A 39 4.35 0.56 13.14
N MET A 40 4.78 1.72 12.65
CA MET A 40 6.19 1.99 12.33
C MET A 40 7.09 2.03 13.57
N HIS A 41 6.60 2.58 14.69
CA HIS A 41 7.36 2.61 15.94
C HIS A 41 7.42 1.26 16.64
N SER A 42 6.36 0.44 16.57
CA SER A 42 6.36 -0.89 17.17
C SER A 42 7.21 -1.91 16.39
N THR A 43 7.45 -1.64 15.11
CA THR A 43 8.19 -2.54 14.22
C THR A 43 9.70 -2.39 14.41
N LYS A 44 10.36 -3.45 14.91
CA LYS A 44 11.83 -3.55 14.98
C LYS A 44 12.43 -3.96 13.62
N ALA A 45 12.22 -3.14 12.60
CA ALA A 45 12.80 -3.34 11.27
C ALA A 45 13.66 -2.15 10.85
N ASN A 46 14.52 -2.34 9.85
CA ASN A 46 15.25 -1.22 9.24
C ASN A 46 14.29 -0.33 8.44
N ASP A 47 14.76 0.85 8.05
CA ASP A 47 13.89 1.84 7.40
C ASP A 47 13.37 1.39 6.03
N ASN A 48 14.12 0.55 5.30
CA ASN A 48 13.66 0.00 4.03
C ASN A 48 12.46 -0.93 4.23
N ASP A 49 12.57 -1.83 5.21
CA ASP A 49 11.52 -2.79 5.53
C ASP A 49 10.29 -2.10 6.11
N LYS A 50 10.50 -1.08 6.97
CA LYS A 50 9.41 -0.21 7.45
C LYS A 50 8.69 0.47 6.31
N LEU A 51 9.43 1.02 5.33
CA LEU A 51 8.86 1.70 4.19
C LEU A 51 8.08 0.72 3.28
N ASP A 52 8.58 -0.50 3.08
CA ASP A 52 7.84 -1.54 2.36
C ASP A 52 6.54 -1.95 3.08
N ILE A 53 6.58 -2.10 4.42
CA ILE A 53 5.38 -2.37 5.24
C ILE A 53 4.39 -1.21 5.12
N LEU A 54 4.87 0.03 5.22
CA LEU A 54 4.04 1.22 5.10
C LEU A 54 3.37 1.29 3.74
N ILE A 55 4.11 1.11 2.64
CA ILE A 55 3.56 1.10 1.28
C ILE A 55 2.47 0.04 1.13
N SER A 56 2.71 -1.16 1.65
CA SER A 56 1.75 -2.27 1.57
C SER A 56 0.47 -1.93 2.36
N ALA A 57 0.61 -1.39 3.57
CA ALA A 57 -0.52 -0.96 4.40
C ALA A 57 -1.30 0.21 3.79
N LEU A 58 -0.63 1.13 3.09
CA LEU A 58 -1.28 2.21 2.34
C LEU A 58 -2.10 1.65 1.18
N ILE A 59 -1.54 0.70 0.42
CA ILE A 59 -2.24 0.02 -0.68
C ILE A 59 -3.48 -0.73 -0.19
N ASP A 60 -3.38 -1.48 0.92
CA ASP A 60 -4.51 -2.20 1.53
C ASP A 60 -5.63 -1.26 1.98
N ARG A 61 -5.30 0.00 2.27
CA ARG A 61 -6.23 1.06 2.67
C ARG A 61 -6.71 1.91 1.48
N GLY A 62 -6.43 1.48 0.26
CA GLY A 62 -6.85 2.18 -0.97
C GLY A 62 -6.05 3.46 -1.27
N ILE A 63 -4.93 3.69 -0.59
CA ILE A 63 -3.95 4.73 -0.92
C ILE A 63 -2.94 4.10 -1.86
N ASN A 64 -3.36 3.91 -3.10
CA ASN A 64 -2.73 2.99 -4.04
C ASN A 64 -2.24 3.68 -5.31
N SER A 65 -2.05 5.00 -5.31
CA SER A 65 -1.39 5.71 -6.42
C SER A 65 -0.05 6.27 -5.99
N GLY A 66 0.92 6.28 -6.91
CA GLY A 66 2.30 6.69 -6.61
C GLY A 66 2.41 8.04 -5.87
N PRO A 67 1.82 9.14 -6.38
CA PRO A 67 1.86 10.43 -5.70
C PRO A 67 1.22 10.42 -4.30
N ARG A 68 0.13 9.66 -4.10
CA ARG A 68 -0.53 9.57 -2.79
C ARG A 68 0.30 8.75 -1.80
N ILE A 69 0.89 7.65 -2.24
CA ILE A 69 1.79 6.82 -1.43
C ILE A 69 3.00 7.63 -0.98
N VAL A 70 3.67 8.32 -1.91
CA VAL A 70 4.83 9.16 -1.60
C VAL A 70 4.45 10.31 -0.68
N GLY A 71 3.33 11.00 -0.93
CA GLY A 71 2.84 12.06 -0.06
C GLY A 71 2.49 11.57 1.36
N ALA A 72 1.93 10.37 1.49
CA ALA A 72 1.66 9.74 2.78
C ALA A 72 2.95 9.37 3.53
N ALA A 73 3.97 8.87 2.83
CA ALA A 73 5.28 8.58 3.41
C ALA A 73 5.95 9.84 3.97
N VAL A 74 5.92 10.96 3.23
CA VAL A 74 6.47 12.25 3.69
C VAL A 74 5.75 12.76 4.93
N ARG A 75 4.41 12.59 5.02
CA ARG A 75 3.64 12.94 6.24
C ARG A 75 3.98 12.09 7.45
N LEU A 76 4.61 10.93 7.25
CA LEU A 76 5.07 10.01 8.28
C LEU A 76 6.59 10.09 8.48
N ASP A 77 7.19 11.22 8.11
CA ASP A 77 8.60 11.55 8.32
C ASP A 77 9.59 10.66 7.54
N PHE A 78 9.14 10.01 6.46
CA PHE A 78 10.03 9.34 5.51
C PHE A 78 10.46 10.29 4.38
N ASP A 79 11.64 10.04 3.82
CA ASP A 79 12.09 10.75 2.62
C ASP A 79 11.26 10.35 1.40
N GLY A 80 10.74 11.35 0.68
CA GLY A 80 9.87 11.14 -0.47
C GLY A 80 10.59 10.52 -1.68
N ALA A 81 11.86 10.88 -1.90
CA ALA A 81 12.65 10.28 -2.96
C ALA A 81 12.93 8.80 -2.67
N HIS A 82 13.29 8.49 -1.42
CA HIS A 82 13.47 7.12 -0.95
C HIS A 82 12.19 6.30 -1.09
N ALA A 83 11.04 6.84 -0.68
CA ALA A 83 9.73 6.20 -0.86
C ALA A 83 9.43 5.89 -2.33
N GLY A 84 9.68 6.83 -3.24
CA GLY A 84 9.52 6.62 -4.68
C GLY A 84 10.44 5.53 -5.24
N ILE A 85 11.71 5.51 -4.80
CA ILE A 85 12.68 4.48 -5.18
C ILE A 85 12.23 3.10 -4.67
N ARG A 86 11.81 2.98 -3.41
CA ARG A 86 11.30 1.72 -2.84
C ARG A 86 10.08 1.22 -3.60
N LEU A 87 9.10 2.09 -3.83
CA LEU A 87 7.89 1.76 -4.57
C LEU A 87 8.21 1.22 -5.98
N SER A 88 9.13 1.87 -6.69
CA SER A 88 9.58 1.42 -8.02
C SER A 88 10.31 0.07 -7.96
N HIS A 89 11.24 -0.10 -7.02
CA HIS A 89 12.01 -1.34 -6.85
C HIS A 89 11.16 -2.55 -6.44
N GLY A 90 10.03 -2.34 -5.77
CA GLY A 90 9.13 -3.43 -5.38
C GLY A 90 8.15 -3.89 -6.47
N ILE A 91 8.07 -3.20 -7.61
CA ILE A 91 7.18 -3.61 -8.71
C ILE A 91 7.62 -4.98 -9.24
N GLY A 92 6.66 -5.90 -9.38
CA GLY A 92 6.88 -7.28 -9.82
C GLY A 92 7.43 -8.21 -8.73
N ARG A 93 7.65 -7.70 -7.51
CA ARG A 93 8.13 -8.49 -6.36
C ARG A 93 7.17 -8.44 -5.18
N ARG A 94 6.79 -7.22 -4.78
CA ARG A 94 5.91 -6.93 -3.65
C ARG A 94 4.58 -6.35 -4.11
N TRP A 95 4.62 -5.56 -5.19
CA TRP A 95 3.45 -4.88 -5.74
C TRP A 95 3.36 -5.08 -7.24
N MET A 96 2.15 -5.02 -7.77
CA MET A 96 1.87 -4.89 -9.19
C MET A 96 1.35 -3.48 -9.46
N ARG A 97 1.67 -2.93 -10.63
CA ARG A 97 1.07 -1.69 -11.12
C ARG A 97 0.22 -1.99 -12.34
N ASP A 98 -1.05 -1.61 -12.32
CA ASP A 98 -1.94 -1.76 -13.47
C ASP A 98 -1.77 -0.64 -14.51
N ALA A 99 -2.57 -0.70 -15.57
CA ALA A 99 -2.58 0.28 -16.65
C ALA A 99 -2.96 1.69 -16.17
N ASP A 100 -3.79 1.79 -15.13
CA ASP A 100 -4.29 3.03 -14.55
C ASP A 100 -3.31 3.64 -13.52
N ARG A 101 -2.12 3.04 -13.38
CA ARG A 101 -1.08 3.42 -12.42
C ARG A 101 -1.50 3.25 -10.96
N THR A 102 -2.41 2.31 -10.73
CA THR A 102 -2.82 1.85 -9.41
C THR A 102 -1.96 0.67 -8.98
N TYR A 103 -1.55 0.69 -7.72
CA TYR A 103 -0.67 -0.30 -7.12
C TYR A 103 -1.49 -1.32 -6.32
N HIS A 104 -1.13 -2.60 -6.43
CA HIS A 104 -1.80 -3.71 -5.76
C HIS A 104 -0.77 -4.58 -5.04
N ASN A 105 -1.06 -5.04 -3.82
CA ASN A 105 -0.21 -6.00 -3.12
C ASN A 105 -0.21 -7.34 -3.87
N LEU A 106 0.97 -7.96 -3.98
CA LEU A 106 1.14 -9.31 -4.53
C LEU A 106 1.16 -10.41 -3.45
N LEU A 107 1.21 -10.01 -2.18
CA LEU A 107 1.24 -10.88 -1.00
C LEU A 107 -0.09 -10.83 -0.26
#